data_AF-A0A812WAM9-F1
#
_entry.id   AF-A0A812WAM9-F1
#
_cell.length_a   1.000
_cell.length_b   1.000
_cell.length_c   1.000
_cell.angle_alpha   90.00
_cell.angle_beta   90.00
_cell.angle_gamma   90.00
#
_symmetry.space_group_name_H-M   'P 1'
#
loop_
_entity.id
_entity.type
_entity.pdbx_description
1 polymer ?
#
loop_
_entity_poly.entity_id
_entity_poly.type
_entity_poly.pdbx_seq_one_letter_code
_entity_poly.pdbx_strand_id
1 'polypeptide(L)'
;MTGELLLDAVEVSSLAELQELILVKMGSSKFCTCRLLTADGHPLNTLEEADNSTSITAVVVPHSPLLQMVGLQDDKGNLLDPAVPQEEQEEIALKVAFRLASIGCWFGGPGHLCGYPTIPWKHGDVLKPPPAFQVSDEGSSLGAQVRQTTAVVHAGAAVKFSLSEGSAVPMTLEDFTAEKHLTVGDIIKIRNKHGLACDQKREELLAKSPEAEYVSPQISVKEYGLDCVHFVLSYRLLRDDDFC
;
A
#
# COMPACT_ATOMS: atom_id res chain seq x y z
N MET A 1 11.57 -34.35 -8.05
CA MET A 1 11.45 -33.05 -8.73
C MET A 1 11.38 -33.34 -10.22
N THR A 2 10.20 -33.23 -10.82
CA THR A 2 10.00 -33.38 -12.26
C THR A 2 10.30 -32.04 -12.91
N GLY A 3 11.40 -31.96 -13.67
CA GLY A 3 11.70 -30.78 -14.47
C GLY A 3 10.77 -30.74 -15.67
N GLU A 4 9.76 -29.88 -15.64
CA GLU A 4 8.98 -29.56 -16.84
C GLU A 4 9.78 -28.62 -17.74
N LEU A 5 9.73 -28.87 -19.05
CA LEU A 5 10.24 -27.94 -20.05
C LEU A 5 9.40 -26.65 -20.00
N LEU A 6 9.97 -25.62 -19.38
CA LEU A 6 9.26 -24.37 -19.11
C LEU A 6 9.06 -23.53 -20.36
N LEU A 7 9.81 -23.68 -21.46
CA LEU A 7 9.62 -22.86 -22.66
C LEU A 7 9.93 -23.68 -23.92
N ASP A 8 8.97 -23.73 -24.86
CA ASP A 8 9.20 -24.24 -26.21
C ASP A 8 9.56 -23.05 -27.11
N ALA A 9 10.74 -23.09 -27.75
CA ALA A 9 11.15 -22.28 -28.91
C ALA A 9 10.73 -20.78 -28.92
N VAL A 10 10.83 -20.08 -27.79
CA VAL A 10 10.74 -18.61 -27.76
C VAL A 10 12.16 -18.05 -27.75
N GLU A 11 12.54 -17.30 -28.78
CA GLU A 11 13.75 -16.49 -28.75
C GLU A 11 13.56 -15.39 -27.70
N VAL A 12 14.34 -15.46 -26.61
CA VAL A 12 14.39 -14.42 -25.58
C VAL A 12 15.62 -13.55 -25.81
N SER A 13 15.42 -12.24 -25.79
CA SER A 13 16.48 -11.26 -26.03
C SER A 13 17.20 -10.80 -24.76
N SER A 14 16.65 -11.12 -23.59
CA SER A 14 17.22 -10.77 -22.29
C SER A 14 16.79 -11.70 -21.16
N LEU A 15 17.54 -11.70 -20.05
CA LEU A 15 17.15 -12.42 -18.83
C LEU A 15 15.84 -11.89 -18.24
N ALA A 16 15.59 -10.59 -18.34
CA ALA A 16 14.37 -9.96 -17.82
C ALA A 16 13.12 -10.47 -18.56
N GLU A 17 13.21 -10.56 -19.89
CA GLU A 17 12.14 -11.12 -20.72
C GLU A 17 11.90 -12.60 -20.42
N LEU A 18 12.98 -13.38 -20.22
CA LEU A 18 12.88 -14.78 -19.80
C LEU A 18 12.20 -14.94 -18.43
N GLN A 19 12.56 -14.11 -17.46
CA GLN A 19 11.96 -14.09 -16.13
C GLN A 19 10.47 -13.74 -16.19
N GLU A 20 10.09 -12.74 -16.98
CA GLU A 20 8.70 -12.34 -17.17
C GLU A 20 7.86 -13.45 -17.81
N LEU A 21 8.36 -14.09 -18.87
CA LEU A 21 7.71 -15.22 -19.52
C LEU A 21 7.48 -16.39 -18.57
N ILE A 22 8.46 -16.70 -17.71
CA ILE A 22 8.32 -17.76 -16.70
C ILE A 22 7.23 -17.39 -15.69
N LEU A 23 7.20 -16.16 -15.19
CA LEU A 23 6.17 -15.70 -14.26
C LEU A 23 4.77 -15.81 -14.87
N VAL A 24 4.61 -15.38 -16.13
CA VAL A 24 3.35 -15.49 -16.88
C VAL A 24 2.94 -16.95 -17.02
N LYS A 25 3.86 -17.84 -17.43
CA LYS A 25 3.54 -19.25 -17.66
C LYS A 25 3.23 -20.00 -16.37
N MET A 26 3.88 -19.63 -15.27
CA MET A 26 3.58 -20.18 -13.95
C MET A 26 2.27 -19.64 -13.35
N GLY A 27 1.55 -18.76 -14.05
CA GLY A 27 0.36 -18.10 -13.51
C GLY A 27 0.66 -17.29 -12.24
N SER A 28 1.92 -16.92 -12.04
CA SER A 28 2.36 -16.17 -10.88
C SER A 28 1.91 -14.73 -11.03
N SER A 29 1.39 -14.16 -9.94
CA SER A 29 0.78 -12.83 -9.94
C SER A 29 1.80 -11.73 -10.24
N LYS A 30 1.32 -10.51 -10.49
CA LYS A 30 2.13 -9.29 -10.67
C LYS A 30 3.10 -8.97 -9.53
N PHE A 31 3.09 -9.74 -8.44
CA PHE A 31 3.89 -9.54 -7.24
C PHE A 31 4.83 -10.71 -6.99
N CYS A 32 5.45 -11.24 -8.03
CA CYS A 32 6.51 -12.24 -7.92
C CYS A 32 7.72 -11.80 -8.73
N THR A 33 8.92 -12.13 -8.29
CA THR A 33 10.12 -12.11 -9.15
C THR A 33 10.56 -13.53 -9.48
N CYS A 34 11.17 -13.71 -10.64
CA CYS A 34 11.81 -14.96 -11.00
C CYS A 34 13.32 -14.78 -10.87
N ARG A 35 13.97 -15.63 -10.06
CA ARG A 35 15.42 -15.77 -10.03
C ARG A 35 15.80 -17.01 -10.82
N LEU A 36 16.76 -16.87 -11.71
CA LEU A 36 17.30 -17.96 -12.49
C LEU A 36 18.58 -18.43 -11.83
N LEU A 37 18.68 -19.73 -11.59
CA LEU A 37 19.84 -20.37 -11.00
C LEU A 37 20.44 -21.37 -11.98
N THR A 38 21.77 -21.47 -12.01
CA THR A 38 22.49 -22.53 -12.71
C THR A 38 22.21 -23.89 -12.05
N ALA A 39 22.64 -24.98 -12.69
CA ALA A 39 22.51 -26.33 -12.13
C ALA A 39 23.20 -26.48 -10.76
N ASP A 40 24.26 -25.70 -10.51
CA ASP A 40 25.00 -25.67 -9.25
C ASP A 40 24.36 -24.75 -8.19
N GLY A 41 23.22 -24.13 -8.50
CA GLY A 41 22.48 -23.26 -7.57
C GLY A 41 22.99 -21.82 -7.48
N HIS A 42 23.89 -21.39 -8.38
CA HIS A 42 24.38 -20.01 -8.42
C HIS A 42 23.44 -19.11 -9.24
N PRO A 43 23.27 -17.82 -8.88
CA PRO A 43 22.48 -16.88 -9.67
C PRO A 43 23.03 -16.73 -11.08
N LEU A 44 22.15 -16.86 -12.07
CA LEU A 44 22.43 -16.61 -13.48
C LEU A 44 22.35 -15.10 -13.75
N ASN A 45 23.47 -14.48 -14.14
CA ASN A 45 23.56 -13.03 -14.31
C ASN A 45 23.50 -12.59 -15.78
N THR A 46 23.81 -13.49 -16.72
CA THR A 46 23.65 -13.26 -18.16
C THR A 46 23.04 -14.49 -18.85
N LEU A 47 22.42 -14.29 -20.03
CA LEU A 47 21.97 -15.41 -20.86
C LEU A 47 23.14 -16.22 -21.43
N GLU A 48 24.32 -15.61 -21.57
CA GLU A 48 25.53 -16.23 -22.10
C GLU A 48 26.09 -17.29 -21.14
N GLU A 49 25.83 -17.14 -19.83
CA GLU A 49 26.17 -18.14 -18.81
C GLU A 49 25.29 -19.41 -18.90
N ALA A 50 24.16 -19.33 -19.62
CA ALA A 50 23.30 -20.47 -19.87
C ALA A 50 23.74 -21.19 -21.16
N ASP A 51 24.74 -22.06 -21.04
CA ASP A 51 25.09 -22.99 -22.12
C ASP A 51 23.85 -23.81 -22.55
N ASN A 52 23.70 -24.07 -23.85
CA ASN A 52 22.54 -24.75 -24.46
C ASN A 52 22.20 -26.14 -23.89
N SER A 53 23.09 -26.72 -23.07
CA SER A 53 22.94 -28.03 -22.42
C SER A 53 22.69 -27.95 -20.91
N THR A 54 22.67 -26.75 -20.33
CA THR A 54 22.64 -26.57 -18.87
C THR A 54 21.21 -26.38 -18.40
N SER A 55 20.76 -27.22 -17.47
CA SER A 55 19.47 -27.05 -16.81
C SER A 55 19.48 -25.79 -15.96
N ILE A 56 18.55 -24.88 -16.21
CA ILE A 56 18.33 -23.67 -15.41
C ILE A 56 17.17 -23.94 -14.46
N THR A 57 17.35 -23.59 -13.19
CA THR A 57 16.27 -23.64 -12.20
C THR A 57 15.65 -22.25 -12.08
N ALA A 58 14.36 -22.15 -12.37
CA ALA A 58 13.59 -20.94 -12.10
C ALA A 58 13.01 -20.99 -10.69
N VAL A 59 13.35 -20.00 -9.88
CA VAL A 59 12.82 -19.82 -8.52
C VAL A 59 11.90 -18.62 -8.53
N VAL A 60 10.61 -18.85 -8.31
CA VAL A 60 9.64 -17.78 -8.12
C VAL A 60 9.67 -17.33 -6.66
N VAL A 61 10.02 -16.07 -6.46
CA VAL A 61 10.07 -15.41 -5.17
C VAL A 61 8.82 -14.54 -5.04
N PRO A 62 7.86 -14.90 -4.18
CA PRO A 62 6.70 -14.06 -3.94
C PRO A 62 7.11 -12.76 -3.26
N HIS A 63 6.56 -11.65 -3.73
CA HIS A 63 6.63 -10.35 -3.07
C HIS A 63 5.33 -10.14 -2.31
N SER A 64 5.45 -9.53 -1.14
CA SER A 64 4.32 -9.02 -0.38
C SER A 64 4.27 -7.51 -0.61
N PRO A 65 3.32 -7.00 -1.42
CA PRO A 65 3.19 -5.56 -1.66
C PRO A 65 2.99 -4.78 -0.35
N LEU A 66 2.39 -5.41 0.65
CA LEU A 66 2.28 -4.83 1.99
C LEU A 66 3.65 -4.63 2.62
N LEU A 67 4.50 -5.66 2.65
CA LEU A 67 5.85 -5.57 3.23
C LEU A 67 6.71 -4.55 2.48
N GLN A 68 6.63 -4.52 1.15
CA GLN A 68 7.34 -3.52 0.35
C GLN A 68 6.87 -2.10 0.68
N MET A 69 5.56 -1.89 0.78
CA MET A 69 4.98 -0.58 1.11
C MET A 69 5.51 -0.02 2.45
N VAL A 70 5.69 -0.88 3.47
CA VAL A 70 6.21 -0.46 4.78
C VAL A 70 7.74 -0.52 4.89
N GLY A 71 8.43 -0.96 3.83
CA GLY A 71 9.90 -1.07 3.78
C GLY A 71 10.49 -2.29 4.49
N LEU A 72 9.67 -3.31 4.77
CA LEU A 72 10.11 -4.59 5.37
C LEU A 72 10.52 -5.63 4.32
N GLN A 73 10.27 -5.37 3.05
CA GLN A 73 10.78 -6.15 1.93
C GLN A 73 11.34 -5.19 0.87
N ASP A 74 12.49 -5.54 0.27
CA ASP A 74 13.07 -4.77 -0.82
C ASP A 74 12.42 -5.08 -2.18
N ASP A 75 12.83 -4.35 -3.22
CA ASP A 75 12.31 -4.53 -4.59
C ASP A 75 12.69 -5.89 -5.21
N LYS A 76 13.65 -6.60 -4.60
CA LYS A 76 14.11 -7.94 -5.02
C LYS A 76 13.43 -9.06 -4.23
N GLY A 77 12.49 -8.74 -3.35
CA GLY A 77 11.76 -9.70 -2.52
C GLY A 77 12.51 -10.14 -1.26
N ASN A 78 13.66 -9.56 -0.92
CA ASN A 78 14.38 -9.88 0.30
C ASN A 78 13.75 -9.17 1.51
N LEU A 79 13.55 -9.92 2.60
CA LEU A 79 13.08 -9.37 3.86
C LEU A 79 14.17 -8.51 4.52
N LEU A 80 13.76 -7.43 5.19
CA LEU A 80 14.65 -6.55 5.94
C LEU A 80 15.38 -7.29 7.06
N ASP A 81 14.66 -8.18 7.75
CA ASP A 81 15.23 -9.07 8.77
C ASP A 81 14.78 -10.52 8.51
N PRO A 82 15.59 -11.32 7.81
CA PRO A 82 15.24 -12.72 7.52
C PRO A 82 15.14 -13.62 8.76
N ALA A 83 15.59 -13.15 9.94
CA ALA A 83 15.48 -13.92 11.19
C ALA A 83 14.06 -13.92 11.76
N VAL A 84 13.23 -12.94 11.38
CA VAL A 84 11.82 -12.84 11.79
C VAL A 84 10.95 -13.51 10.72
N PRO A 85 10.06 -14.47 11.07
CA PRO A 85 9.17 -15.11 10.11
C PRO A 85 8.35 -14.10 9.30
N GLN A 86 8.13 -14.38 8.02
CA GLN A 86 7.38 -13.47 7.13
C GLN A 86 5.98 -13.14 7.66
N GLU A 87 5.26 -14.14 8.19
CA GLU A 87 3.92 -13.96 8.77
C GLU A 87 3.91 -12.91 9.90
N GLU A 88 4.92 -12.94 10.78
CA GLU A 88 5.05 -11.98 11.88
C GLU A 88 5.38 -10.56 11.35
N GLN A 89 6.19 -10.47 10.29
CA GLN A 89 6.45 -9.19 9.62
C GLN A 89 5.18 -8.63 8.94
N GLU A 90 4.33 -9.49 8.37
CA GLU A 90 3.07 -9.10 7.74
C GLU A 90 2.06 -8.58 8.77
N GLU A 91 1.97 -9.20 9.95
CA GLU A 91 1.14 -8.69 11.04
C GLU A 91 1.59 -7.30 11.50
N ILE A 92 2.91 -7.08 11.63
CA ILE A 92 3.47 -5.77 11.97
C ILE A 92 3.17 -4.78 10.85
N ALA A 93 3.38 -5.17 9.59
CA ALA A 93 3.13 -4.33 8.44
C ALA A 93 1.65 -3.90 8.34
N LEU A 94 0.69 -4.78 8.62
CA LEU A 94 -0.72 -4.45 8.68
C LEU A 94 -1.02 -3.37 9.74
N LYS A 95 -0.43 -3.50 10.93
CA LYS A 95 -0.60 -2.51 12.01
C LYS A 95 -0.03 -1.14 11.61
N VAL A 96 1.12 -1.13 10.95
CA VAL A 96 1.76 0.09 10.45
C VAL A 96 0.94 0.71 9.31
N ALA A 97 0.51 -0.11 8.35
CA ALA A 97 -0.31 0.29 7.21
C ALA A 97 -1.67 0.87 7.63
N PHE A 98 -2.35 0.23 8.59
CA PHE A 98 -3.59 0.76 9.17
C PHE A 98 -3.39 2.17 9.75
N ARG A 99 -2.28 2.40 10.48
CA ARG A 99 -1.97 3.73 11.03
C ARG A 99 -1.66 4.75 9.96
N LEU A 100 -0.88 4.36 8.94
CA LEU A 100 -0.58 5.18 7.78
C LEU A 100 -1.86 5.61 7.04
N ALA A 101 -2.74 4.65 6.74
CA ALA A 101 -4.04 4.90 6.11
C ALA A 101 -4.93 5.78 6.98
N SER A 102 -5.02 5.49 8.28
CA SER A 102 -5.80 6.29 9.22
C SER A 102 -5.34 7.74 9.22
N ILE A 103 -4.03 8.01 9.31
CA ILE A 103 -3.49 9.36 9.26
C ILE A 103 -3.72 10.00 7.88
N GLY A 104 -3.53 9.24 6.80
CA GLY A 104 -3.79 9.70 5.43
C GLY A 104 -5.22 10.19 5.23
N CYS A 105 -6.20 9.55 5.87
CA CYS A 105 -7.60 9.98 5.84
C CYS A 105 -7.84 11.38 6.44
N TRP A 106 -7.06 11.77 7.46
CA TRP A 106 -7.14 13.08 8.12
C TRP A 106 -6.32 14.17 7.42
N PHE A 107 -5.47 13.80 6.45
CA PHE A 107 -4.52 14.73 5.85
C PHE A 107 -5.22 15.87 5.10
N GLY A 108 -4.97 17.13 5.48
CA GLY A 108 -5.64 18.31 4.92
C GLY A 108 -7.07 18.58 5.45
N GLY A 109 -7.48 17.94 6.55
CA GLY A 109 -8.65 18.35 7.34
C GLY A 109 -8.33 19.47 8.34
N PRO A 110 -9.34 20.01 9.05
CA PRO A 110 -9.15 20.97 10.14
C PRO A 110 -8.18 20.40 11.19
N GLY A 111 -7.12 21.13 11.53
CA GLY A 111 -6.06 20.68 12.44
C GLY A 111 -4.76 20.18 11.79
N HIS A 112 -4.73 19.96 10.47
CA HIS A 112 -3.48 19.61 9.75
C HIS A 112 -2.56 20.81 9.45
N LEU A 113 -2.90 21.99 9.98
CA LEU A 113 -2.12 23.23 9.88
C LEU A 113 -0.80 23.16 10.69
N CYS A 114 -0.61 22.12 11.52
CA CYS A 114 0.58 21.93 12.36
C CYS A 114 1.71 21.11 11.72
N GLY A 115 1.63 20.79 10.42
CA GLY A 115 2.70 20.13 9.67
C GLY A 115 2.41 18.66 9.32
N TYR A 116 3.47 17.90 8.98
CA TYR A 116 3.38 16.50 8.59
C TYR A 116 3.49 15.59 9.83
N PRO A 117 2.46 14.81 10.18
CA PRO A 117 2.49 13.96 11.36
C PRO A 117 3.52 12.84 11.22
N THR A 118 4.15 12.46 12.35
CA THR A 118 5.12 11.37 12.42
C THR A 118 4.50 10.13 13.06
N ILE A 119 4.68 8.96 12.46
CA ILE A 119 4.31 7.68 13.04
C ILE A 119 5.54 7.07 13.70
N PRO A 120 5.53 6.82 15.02
CA PRO A 120 6.66 6.19 15.69
C PRO A 120 6.79 4.71 15.34
N TRP A 121 8.02 4.22 15.24
CA TRP A 121 8.28 2.78 15.15
C TRP A 121 8.16 2.14 16.54
N LYS A 122 7.05 1.44 16.80
CA LYS A 122 6.77 0.82 18.10
C LYS A 122 7.15 -0.67 18.18
N HIS A 123 7.92 -1.15 17.21
CA HIS A 123 8.22 -2.58 17.04
C HIS A 123 9.72 -2.89 17.10
N GLY A 124 10.53 -1.97 17.62
CA GLY A 124 11.99 -2.11 17.67
C GLY A 124 12.47 -3.34 18.45
N ASP A 125 11.65 -3.83 19.37
CA ASP A 125 11.90 -4.99 20.22
C ASP A 125 11.83 -6.31 19.44
N VAL A 126 11.12 -6.32 18.31
CA VAL A 126 10.86 -7.50 17.47
C VAL A 126 11.56 -7.37 16.13
N LEU A 127 11.46 -6.20 15.49
CA LEU A 127 11.91 -5.97 14.13
C LEU A 127 12.61 -4.62 14.03
N LYS A 128 13.76 -4.61 13.34
CA LYS A 128 14.51 -3.39 13.08
C LYS A 128 13.65 -2.38 12.31
N PRO A 129 13.73 -1.08 12.64
CA PRO A 129 13.00 -0.05 11.93
C PRO A 129 13.45 -0.02 10.46
N PRO A 130 12.51 0.03 9.50
CA PRO A 130 12.87 0.23 8.10
C PRO A 130 13.43 1.63 7.86
N PRO A 131 14.16 1.86 6.75
CA PRO A 131 14.87 3.13 6.50
C PRO A 131 14.02 4.39 6.67
N ALA A 132 12.74 4.34 6.25
CA ALA A 132 11.81 5.46 6.38
C ALA A 132 11.50 5.85 7.85
N PHE A 133 11.73 4.94 8.81
CA PHE A 133 11.51 5.15 10.24
C PHE A 133 12.81 5.41 11.02
N GLN A 134 13.96 5.41 10.34
CA GLN A 134 15.27 5.65 10.96
C GLN A 134 15.62 7.14 11.09
N VAL A 135 14.74 8.04 10.66
CA VAL A 135 14.95 9.49 10.78
C VAL A 135 14.75 9.92 12.23
N SER A 136 15.83 10.32 12.90
CA SER A 136 15.77 11.04 14.18
C SER A 136 16.19 12.48 13.94
N ASP A 137 15.25 13.43 14.03
CA ASP A 137 15.64 14.80 14.36
C ASP A 137 16.09 14.80 15.82
N GLU A 138 17.23 15.44 16.10
CA GLU A 138 17.94 15.45 17.39
C GLU A 138 16.99 15.36 18.62
N GLY A 139 16.97 14.19 19.26
CA GLY A 139 16.18 13.95 20.49
C GLY A 139 14.76 13.40 20.31
N SER A 140 14.31 13.12 19.09
CA SER A 140 12.99 12.51 18.82
C SER A 140 13.06 10.99 18.63
N SER A 141 11.99 10.30 19.04
CA SER A 141 11.82 8.86 18.84
C SER A 141 11.78 8.51 17.34
N LEU A 142 12.47 7.45 16.94
CA LEU A 142 12.44 6.87 15.58
C LEU A 142 11.02 6.86 15.00
N GLY A 143 10.82 7.49 13.85
CA GLY A 143 9.50 7.59 13.23
C GLY A 143 9.54 7.96 11.76
N ALA A 144 8.46 7.60 11.06
CA ALA A 144 8.26 7.97 9.66
C ALA A 144 7.35 9.18 9.56
N GLN A 145 7.83 10.24 8.92
CA GLN A 145 7.01 11.40 8.60
C GLN A 145 6.05 11.08 7.45
N VAL A 146 4.75 11.27 7.69
CA VAL A 146 3.70 11.00 6.71
C VAL A 146 3.52 12.21 5.81
N ARG A 147 3.78 12.04 4.52
CA ARG A 147 3.68 13.05 3.47
C ARG A 147 2.61 12.67 2.46
N GLN A 148 2.25 13.59 1.56
CA GLN A 148 1.31 13.28 0.47
C GLN A 148 1.78 12.13 -0.42
N THR A 149 3.09 11.93 -0.55
CA THR A 149 3.70 10.85 -1.33
C THR A 149 3.82 9.52 -0.57
N THR A 150 3.53 9.51 0.74
CA THR A 150 3.61 8.29 1.54
C THR A 150 2.54 7.31 1.09
N ALA A 151 2.95 6.07 0.81
CA ALA A 151 2.04 4.99 0.48
C ALA A 151 1.24 4.54 1.71
N VAL A 152 -0.05 4.27 1.53
CA VAL A 152 -0.99 3.95 2.61
C VAL A 152 -1.94 2.80 2.28
N VAL A 153 -2.08 2.42 1.00
CA VAL A 153 -2.76 1.20 0.58
C VAL A 153 -1.81 0.42 -0.32
N HIS A 154 -1.61 -0.86 -0.03
CA HIS A 154 -0.70 -1.69 -0.82
C HIS A 154 -1.32 -2.11 -2.15
N ALA A 155 -0.47 -2.41 -3.14
CA ALA A 155 -0.92 -2.87 -4.44
C ALA A 155 -1.56 -4.27 -4.32
N GLY A 156 -2.55 -4.56 -5.15
CA GLY A 156 -3.32 -5.81 -5.13
C GLY A 156 -4.50 -5.82 -4.16
N ALA A 157 -4.57 -4.90 -3.20
CA ALA A 157 -5.69 -4.81 -2.27
C ALA A 157 -6.99 -4.38 -2.99
N ALA A 158 -8.10 -5.04 -2.66
CA ALA A 158 -9.43 -4.55 -2.99
C ALA A 158 -9.76 -3.35 -2.10
N VAL A 159 -9.95 -2.19 -2.72
CA VAL A 159 -10.36 -0.95 -2.06
C VAL A 159 -11.87 -0.85 -2.15
N LYS A 160 -12.50 -0.94 -0.97
CA LYS A 160 -13.95 -0.85 -0.83
C LYS A 160 -14.35 0.45 -0.17
N PHE A 161 -15.52 0.95 -0.54
CA PHE A 161 -16.11 2.12 0.07
C PHE A 161 -17.49 1.78 0.62
N SER A 162 -17.86 2.45 1.70
CA SER A 162 -19.25 2.48 2.16
C SER A 162 -19.58 3.86 2.70
N LEU A 163 -20.87 4.20 2.71
CA LEU A 163 -21.34 5.36 3.44
C LEU A 163 -21.48 5.02 4.93
N SER A 164 -21.20 6.00 5.78
CA SER A 164 -21.62 5.95 7.18
C SER A 164 -23.13 5.75 7.28
N GLU A 165 -23.56 5.01 8.31
CA GLU A 165 -24.97 4.75 8.55
C GLU A 165 -25.76 6.06 8.66
N GLY A 166 -26.87 6.17 7.93
CA GLY A 166 -27.68 7.38 7.90
C GLY A 166 -27.11 8.54 7.06
N SER A 167 -26.03 8.32 6.30
CA SER A 167 -25.52 9.35 5.38
C SER A 167 -26.58 9.76 4.36
N ALA A 168 -26.81 11.07 4.27
CA ALA A 168 -27.69 11.68 3.27
C ALA A 168 -26.98 11.99 1.94
N VAL A 169 -25.66 11.77 1.87
CA VAL A 169 -24.84 11.96 0.66
C VAL A 169 -24.83 10.66 -0.14
N PRO A 170 -25.09 10.69 -1.46
CA PRO A 170 -25.08 9.49 -2.29
C PRO A 170 -23.69 8.88 -2.42
N MET A 171 -23.65 7.57 -2.66
CA MET A 171 -22.42 6.84 -2.93
C MET A 171 -21.96 7.10 -4.37
N THR A 172 -20.89 7.87 -4.55
CA THR A 172 -20.35 8.22 -5.88
C THR A 172 -19.01 7.56 -6.19
N LEU A 173 -18.40 6.91 -5.21
CA LEU A 173 -17.15 6.19 -5.37
C LEU A 173 -17.43 4.73 -5.71
N GLU A 174 -16.67 4.21 -6.67
CA GLU A 174 -16.70 2.81 -7.07
C GLU A 174 -15.58 2.04 -6.38
N ASP A 175 -15.88 0.81 -5.98
CA ASP A 175 -14.88 -0.13 -5.48
C ASP A 175 -13.91 -0.52 -6.60
N PHE A 176 -12.63 -0.71 -6.27
CA PHE A 176 -11.61 -1.06 -7.25
C PHE A 176 -10.46 -1.86 -6.62
N THR A 177 -9.65 -2.53 -7.44
CA THR A 177 -8.40 -3.15 -6.99
C THR A 177 -7.23 -2.20 -7.22
N ALA A 178 -6.43 -1.93 -6.19
CA ALA A 178 -5.28 -1.03 -6.29
C ALA A 178 -4.19 -1.63 -7.19
N GLU A 179 -4.05 -1.13 -8.42
CA GLU A 179 -3.01 -1.62 -9.36
C GLU A 179 -1.59 -1.27 -8.91
N LYS A 180 -1.45 -0.19 -8.13
CA LYS A 180 -0.22 0.29 -7.52
C LYS A 180 -0.50 0.72 -6.08
N HIS A 181 0.56 0.94 -5.30
CA HIS A 181 0.42 1.55 -3.98
C HIS A 181 -0.33 2.89 -4.07
N LEU A 182 -1.39 3.05 -3.30
CA LEU A 182 -2.08 4.33 -3.18
C LEU A 182 -1.38 5.18 -2.13
N THR A 183 -1.23 6.47 -2.44
CA THR A 183 -0.60 7.44 -1.56
C THR A 183 -1.63 8.21 -0.74
N VAL A 184 -1.17 8.92 0.29
CA VAL A 184 -1.99 9.92 0.99
C VAL A 184 -2.61 10.91 -0.01
N GLY A 185 -1.86 11.34 -1.03
CA GLY A 185 -2.37 12.20 -2.11
C GLY A 185 -3.54 11.58 -2.88
N ASP A 186 -3.54 10.27 -3.07
CA ASP A 186 -4.66 9.56 -3.71
C ASP A 186 -5.88 9.46 -2.78
N ILE A 187 -5.67 9.24 -1.47
CA ILE A 187 -6.75 9.31 -0.47
C ILE A 187 -7.38 10.72 -0.43
N ILE A 188 -6.57 11.78 -0.53
CA ILE A 188 -7.08 13.16 -0.63
C ILE A 188 -7.95 13.33 -1.88
N LYS A 189 -7.53 12.82 -3.05
CA LYS A 189 -8.33 12.88 -4.27
C LYS A 189 -9.65 12.11 -4.12
N ILE A 190 -9.61 10.93 -3.49
CA ILE A 190 -10.82 10.13 -3.19
C ILE A 190 -11.76 10.94 -2.28
N ARG A 191 -11.25 11.53 -1.19
CA ARG A 191 -12.05 12.39 -0.30
C ARG A 191 -12.63 13.60 -1.04
N ASN A 192 -11.87 14.24 -1.92
CA ASN A 192 -12.34 15.39 -2.68
C ASN A 192 -13.48 15.02 -3.64
N LYS A 193 -13.43 13.83 -4.26
CA LYS A 193 -14.56 13.31 -5.06
C LYS A 193 -15.82 13.14 -4.22
N HIS A 194 -15.69 12.61 -3.00
CA HIS A 194 -16.80 12.56 -2.03
C HIS A 194 -17.25 13.97 -1.59
N GLY A 195 -16.31 14.91 -1.46
CA GLY A 195 -16.58 16.33 -1.20
C GLY A 195 -17.52 16.94 -2.23
N LEU A 196 -17.31 16.67 -3.52
CA LEU A 196 -18.22 17.14 -4.58
C LEU A 196 -19.65 16.61 -4.40
N ALA A 197 -19.83 15.37 -3.93
CA ALA A 197 -21.15 14.82 -3.63
C ALA A 197 -21.78 15.49 -2.40
N CYS A 198 -20.96 15.83 -1.38
CA CYS A 198 -21.42 16.60 -0.23
C CYS A 198 -21.85 18.02 -0.64
N ASP A 199 -21.10 18.66 -1.54
CA ASP A 199 -21.38 20.03 -2.02
C ASP A 199 -22.72 20.11 -2.77
N GLN A 200 -23.05 19.10 -3.58
CA GLN A 200 -24.35 19.01 -4.26
C GLN A 200 -25.53 18.93 -3.28
N LYS A 201 -25.29 18.49 -2.04
CA LYS A 201 -26.28 18.36 -0.98
C LYS A 201 -26.12 19.41 0.12
N ARG A 202 -25.20 20.37 -0.04
CA ARG A 202 -24.77 21.29 1.02
C ARG A 202 -25.94 21.99 1.69
N GLU A 203 -26.83 22.60 0.92
CA GLU A 203 -27.99 23.33 1.46
C GLU A 203 -28.92 22.43 2.29
N GLU A 204 -29.20 21.22 1.79
CA GLU A 204 -30.03 20.23 2.50
C GLU A 204 -29.37 19.75 3.79
N LEU A 205 -28.04 19.57 3.77
CA LEU A 205 -27.27 19.12 4.93
C LEU A 205 -27.18 20.21 6.01
N LEU A 206 -26.93 21.46 5.63
CA LEU A 206 -26.87 22.59 6.57
C LEU A 206 -28.25 22.91 7.16
N ALA A 207 -29.33 22.75 6.39
CA ALA A 207 -30.69 22.93 6.92
C ALA A 207 -31.04 21.97 8.07
N LYS A 208 -30.34 20.84 8.21
CA LYS A 208 -30.52 19.87 9.31
C LYS A 208 -29.82 20.29 10.60
N SER A 209 -28.90 21.26 10.55
CA SER A 209 -28.16 21.75 11.71
C SER A 209 -27.97 23.27 11.62
N PRO A 210 -28.90 24.07 12.18
CA PRO A 210 -28.92 25.53 12.03
C PRO A 210 -27.65 26.25 12.54
N GLU A 211 -26.89 25.60 13.42
CA GLU A 211 -25.63 26.14 13.96
C GLU A 211 -24.42 25.86 13.05
N ALA A 212 -24.55 25.03 12.01
CA ALA A 212 -23.42 24.68 11.15
C ALA A 212 -23.32 25.59 9.93
N GLU A 213 -22.09 25.92 9.53
CA GLU A 213 -21.78 26.80 8.40
C GLU A 213 -21.08 26.03 7.25
N TYR A 214 -20.40 24.94 7.59
CA TYR A 214 -19.62 24.13 6.66
C TYR A 214 -20.02 22.66 6.70
N VAL A 215 -19.92 22.02 5.53
CA VAL A 215 -19.97 20.57 5.39
C VAL A 215 -18.56 20.10 5.08
N SER A 216 -17.92 19.41 6.02
CA SER A 216 -16.57 18.88 5.85
C SER A 216 -16.66 17.40 5.45
N PRO A 217 -16.27 17.02 4.21
CA PRO A 217 -16.26 15.62 3.81
C PRO A 217 -15.21 14.85 4.58
N GLN A 218 -15.55 13.65 4.99
CA GLN A 218 -14.69 12.78 5.78
C GLN A 218 -14.56 11.41 5.12
N ILE A 219 -13.38 10.84 5.29
CA ILE A 219 -13.07 9.44 4.98
C ILE A 219 -12.40 8.84 6.20
N SER A 220 -12.65 7.57 6.50
CA SER A 220 -12.03 6.86 7.63
C SER A 220 -11.79 5.41 7.26
N VAL A 221 -10.79 4.77 7.88
CA VAL A 221 -10.51 3.35 7.68
C VAL A 221 -11.45 2.54 8.56
N LYS A 222 -12.26 1.67 7.98
CA LYS A 222 -13.10 0.68 8.69
C LYS A 222 -12.32 -0.59 8.98
N GLU A 223 -11.64 -1.08 7.96
CA GLU A 223 -10.96 -2.37 7.96
C GLU A 223 -9.71 -2.26 7.08
N TYR A 224 -8.63 -2.91 7.51
CA TYR A 224 -7.39 -2.99 6.75
C TYR A 224 -6.83 -4.40 6.89
N GLY A 225 -6.88 -5.16 5.81
CA GLY A 225 -6.35 -6.52 5.71
C GLY A 225 -5.46 -6.69 4.47
N LEU A 226 -4.95 -7.90 4.28
CA LEU A 226 -4.08 -8.24 3.14
C LEU A 226 -4.82 -8.14 1.81
N ASP A 227 -6.07 -8.60 1.76
CA ASP A 227 -6.84 -8.64 0.51
C ASP A 227 -7.76 -7.44 0.33
N CYS A 228 -8.10 -6.73 1.41
CA CYS A 228 -9.14 -5.72 1.41
C CYS A 228 -8.80 -4.54 2.33
N VAL A 229 -8.99 -3.33 1.83
CA VAL A 229 -8.98 -2.09 2.61
C VAL A 229 -10.34 -1.41 2.43
N HIS A 230 -11.08 -1.26 3.52
CA HIS A 230 -12.42 -0.68 3.51
C HIS A 230 -12.41 0.70 4.13
N PHE A 231 -12.82 1.70 3.35
CA PHE A 231 -13.05 3.06 3.80
C PHE A 231 -14.54 3.37 4.03
N VAL A 232 -14.84 4.13 5.08
CA VAL A 232 -16.16 4.74 5.29
C VAL A 232 -16.11 6.21 4.92
N LEU A 233 -17.07 6.63 4.12
CA LEU A 233 -17.31 8.00 3.73
C LEU A 233 -18.38 8.61 4.63
N SER A 234 -18.10 9.79 5.17
CA SER A 234 -19.02 10.54 6.02
C SER A 234 -18.86 12.03 5.75
N TYR A 235 -19.56 12.85 6.53
CA TYR A 235 -19.37 14.29 6.57
C TYR A 235 -19.54 14.78 8.01
N ARG A 236 -18.93 15.91 8.32
CA ARG A 236 -19.13 16.62 9.58
C ARG A 236 -19.67 18.01 9.29
N LEU A 237 -20.67 18.42 10.04
CA LEU A 237 -21.18 19.78 10.02
C LEU A 237 -20.38 20.60 11.03
N LEU A 238 -19.77 21.69 10.59
CA LEU A 238 -18.81 22.48 11.38
C LEU A 238 -19.24 23.95 11.47
N ARG A 239 -18.85 24.60 12.57
CA ARG A 239 -18.87 26.05 12.78
C ARG A 239 -17.55 26.68 12.35
N ASP A 240 -17.55 28.00 12.12
CA ASP A 240 -16.31 28.77 11.90
C ASP A 240 -15.31 28.59 13.07
N ASP A 241 -15.81 28.51 14.30
CA ASP A 241 -14.98 28.34 15.51
C ASP A 241 -14.33 26.94 15.64
N ASP A 242 -14.77 25.94 14.86
CA ASP A 242 -14.24 24.57 14.91
C ASP A 242 -12.89 24.41 14.18
N PHE A 243 -12.37 25.49 13.57
CA PHE A 243 -11.11 25.50 12.82
C PHE A 243 -9.89 26.02 13.62
N CYS A 244 -10.04 26.25 14.93
CA CYS A 244 -8.97 26.73 15.84
C CYS A 244 -8.38 25.63 16.72
#